data_AF-A0AAV0WG83-F1
#
_entry.id   AF-A0AAV0WG83-F1
#
_cell.length_a   1.000
_cell.length_b   1.000
_cell.length_c   1.000
_cell.angle_alpha   90.00
_cell.angle_beta   90.00
_cell.angle_gamma   90.00
#
_symmetry.space_group_name_H-M   'P 1'
#
loop_
_entity.id
_entity.type
_entity.pdbx_description
1 polymer ?
#
loop_
_entity_poly.entity_id
_entity_poly.type
_entity_poly.pdbx_seq_one_letter_code
_entity_poly.pdbx_strand_id
1 'polypeptide(L)'
;MIALSSGYQIHIKNFDSFARETAELYVKIYSWYRMPVSVHTILFHGAAVAKSILLPISMMSEEAQEASNKIYRRVRERHTRKSSRLNTTEDLIHMMLQQSDPVISRARGLPKSKMNELPEDVLPLLIVDSMIDDDQ
;
A
#
# COMPACT_ATOMS: atom_id res chain seq x y z
N MET A 1 -2.40 -11.67 2.20
CA MET A 1 -2.18 -10.48 1.33
C MET A 1 -3.33 -9.50 1.38
N ILE A 2 -4.60 -9.93 1.24
CA ILE A 2 -5.77 -9.03 1.29
C ILE A 2 -5.80 -8.15 2.54
N ALA A 3 -5.50 -8.71 3.71
CA ALA A 3 -5.41 -7.95 4.97
C ALA A 3 -4.41 -6.79 4.92
N LEU A 4 -3.29 -6.95 4.20
CA LEU A 4 -2.24 -5.92 4.09
C LEU A 4 -2.65 -4.80 3.12
N SER A 5 -3.41 -5.13 2.08
CA SER A 5 -3.85 -4.22 1.02
C SER A 5 -5.24 -3.62 1.26
N SER A 6 -5.88 -3.90 2.39
CA SER A 6 -7.30 -3.61 2.62
C SER A 6 -7.61 -2.14 2.91
N GLY A 7 -6.61 -1.32 3.28
CA GLY A 7 -6.85 0.03 3.78
C GLY A 7 -7.07 0.11 5.29
N TYR A 8 -7.27 -1.01 5.97
CA TYR A 8 -7.61 -1.06 7.39
C TYR A 8 -6.39 -1.31 8.28
N GLN A 9 -6.50 -0.94 9.55
CA GLN A 9 -5.51 -1.30 10.56
C GLN A 9 -5.56 -2.80 10.85
N ILE A 10 -4.39 -3.37 11.14
CA ILE A 10 -4.24 -4.82 11.35
C ILE A 10 -4.30 -5.12 12.85
N HIS A 11 -5.10 -6.11 13.23
CA HIS A 11 -5.11 -6.61 14.59
C HIS A 11 -3.86 -7.47 14.84
N ILE A 12 -2.86 -6.89 15.51
CA ILE A 12 -1.49 -7.42 15.62
C ILE A 12 -1.44 -8.86 16.16
N LYS A 13 -2.19 -9.19 17.20
CA LYS A 13 -2.15 -10.53 17.82
C LYS A 13 -2.70 -11.61 16.89
N ASN A 14 -3.87 -11.36 16.32
CA ASN A 14 -4.55 -12.29 15.40
C ASN A 14 -3.72 -12.49 14.13
N PHE A 15 -3.13 -11.41 13.62
CA PHE A 15 -2.23 -11.47 12.48
C PHE A 15 -0.95 -12.27 12.78
N ASP A 16 -0.31 -12.08 13.94
CA ASP A 16 0.90 -12.84 14.32
C ASP A 16 0.61 -14.34 14.46
N SER A 17 -0.52 -14.73 15.08
CA SER A 17 -0.94 -16.13 15.17
C SER A 17 -1.13 -16.74 13.78
N PHE A 18 -1.91 -16.07 12.94
CA PHE A 18 -2.19 -16.51 11.57
C PHE A 18 -0.90 -16.63 10.75
N ALA A 19 0.03 -15.70 10.90
CA ALA A 19 1.29 -15.69 10.18
C ALA A 19 2.22 -16.85 10.61
N ARG A 20 2.27 -17.17 11.91
CA ARG A 20 3.03 -18.32 12.45
C ARG A 20 2.45 -19.64 11.99
N GLU A 21 1.14 -19.82 12.09
CA GLU A 21 0.45 -21.03 11.59
C GLU A 21 0.72 -21.24 10.09
N THR A 22 0.67 -20.14 9.31
CA THR A 22 1.00 -20.18 7.88
C THR A 22 2.47 -20.55 7.63
N ALA A 23 3.40 -20.08 8.46
CA ALA A 23 4.82 -20.43 8.36
C ALA A 23 5.07 -21.92 8.66
N GLU A 24 4.41 -22.47 9.69
CA GLU A 24 4.46 -23.90 10.01
C GLU A 24 3.91 -24.75 8.87
N LEU A 25 2.77 -24.34 8.29
CA LEU A 25 2.18 -24.98 7.12
C LEU A 25 3.12 -24.95 5.91
N TYR A 26 3.80 -23.83 5.69
CA TYR A 26 4.78 -23.68 4.61
C TYR A 26 5.92 -24.69 4.75
N VAL A 27 6.53 -24.79 5.94
CA VAL A 27 7.63 -25.74 6.19
C VAL A 27 7.13 -27.19 6.06
N LYS A 28 5.91 -27.48 6.51
CA LYS A 28 5.32 -28.82 6.40
C LYS A 28 5.14 -29.28 4.94
N ILE A 29 4.65 -28.41 4.07
CA ILE A 29 4.32 -28.76 2.67
C ILE A 29 5.52 -28.57 1.75
N TYR A 30 6.33 -27.54 1.98
CA TYR A 30 7.40 -27.09 1.09
C TYR A 30 8.77 -27.05 1.78
N SER A 31 9.08 -28.02 2.64
CA SER A 31 10.37 -28.12 3.34
C SER A 31 11.59 -28.11 2.43
N TRP A 32 11.42 -28.58 1.19
CA TRP A 32 12.47 -28.64 0.17
C TRP A 32 12.82 -27.28 -0.43
N TYR A 33 11.95 -26.28 -0.29
CA TYR A 33 12.16 -24.94 -0.84
C TYR A 33 12.42 -23.92 0.27
N ARG A 34 13.51 -23.16 0.12
CA ARG A 34 13.83 -22.10 1.08
C ARG A 34 12.82 -20.96 0.97
N MET A 35 12.22 -20.58 2.10
CA MET A 35 11.30 -19.44 2.17
C MET A 35 11.98 -18.16 1.63
N PRO A 36 11.39 -17.49 0.61
CA PRO A 36 11.90 -16.21 0.12
C PRO A 36 11.92 -15.15 1.21
N VAL A 37 12.86 -14.20 1.12
CA VAL A 37 13.02 -13.13 2.12
C VAL A 37 11.73 -12.30 2.26
N SER A 38 11.03 -11.99 1.17
CA SER A 38 9.76 -11.25 1.22
C SER A 38 8.69 -11.99 2.02
N VAL A 39 8.54 -13.30 1.80
CA VAL A 39 7.58 -14.14 2.53
C VAL A 39 8.00 -14.27 3.99
N HIS A 40 9.29 -14.47 4.26
CA HIS A 40 9.81 -14.55 5.62
C HIS A 40 9.56 -13.26 6.40
N THR A 41 9.84 -12.10 5.80
CA THR A 41 9.58 -10.80 6.42
C THR A 41 8.09 -10.62 6.70
N ILE A 42 7.19 -11.04 5.81
CA ILE A 42 5.75 -10.97 6.06
C ILE A 42 5.34 -11.89 7.23
N LEU A 43 5.79 -13.14 7.22
CA LEU A 43 5.33 -14.14 8.20
C LEU A 43 5.95 -13.98 9.58
N PHE A 44 7.22 -13.58 9.69
CA PHE A 44 7.94 -13.47 10.96
C PHE A 44 8.08 -12.04 11.47
N HIS A 45 8.15 -11.05 10.56
CA HIS A 45 8.37 -9.65 10.92
C HIS A 45 7.14 -8.76 10.63
N GLY A 46 6.13 -9.27 9.93
CA GLY A 46 4.98 -8.47 9.49
C GLY A 46 4.22 -7.85 10.66
N ALA A 47 3.99 -8.60 11.75
CA ALA A 47 3.32 -8.08 12.94
C ALA A 47 4.13 -6.98 13.63
N ALA A 48 5.46 -7.13 13.70
CA ALA A 48 6.35 -6.13 14.28
C ALA A 48 6.38 -4.84 13.44
N VAL A 49 6.42 -4.97 12.11
CA VAL A 49 6.34 -3.84 11.18
C VAL A 49 4.98 -3.14 11.30
N ALA A 50 3.88 -3.90 11.29
CA ALA A 50 2.53 -3.37 11.44
C ALA A 50 2.33 -2.60 12.77
N LYS A 51 3.01 -3.03 13.84
CA LYS A 51 2.99 -2.31 15.13
C LYS A 51 3.79 -1.00 15.11
N SER A 52 4.82 -0.92 14.27
CA SER A 52 5.74 0.24 14.23
C SER A 52 5.22 1.43 13.43
N ILE A 53 4.24 1.20 12.56
CA ILE A 53 3.70 2.21 11.63
C ILE A 53 2.44 2.86 12.21
N LEU A 54 2.28 4.16 11.93
CA LEU A 54 1.12 4.94 12.38
C LEU A 54 -0.12 4.71 11.50
N LEU A 55 0.09 4.55 10.20
CA LEU A 55 -0.97 4.40 9.20
C LEU A 55 -1.06 2.95 8.71
N PRO A 56 -2.21 2.52 8.16
CA PRO A 56 -2.35 1.21 7.55
C PRO A 56 -1.24 0.93 6.52
N ILE A 57 -0.73 -0.30 6.47
CA ILE A 57 0.38 -0.70 5.58
C ILE A 57 0.10 -0.29 4.13
N SER A 58 -1.12 -0.53 3.66
CA SER A 58 -1.58 -0.14 2.31
C SER A 58 -1.37 1.34 1.98
N MET A 59 -1.54 2.25 2.94
CA MET A 59 -1.35 3.70 2.74
C MET A 59 0.13 4.09 2.69
N MET A 60 1.01 3.25 3.26
CA MET A 60 2.46 3.43 3.26
C MET A 60 3.14 2.73 2.06
N SER A 61 2.36 2.24 1.09
CA SER A 61 2.85 1.49 -0.06
C SER A 61 3.55 2.37 -1.10
N GLU A 62 4.58 1.81 -1.76
CA GLU A 62 5.31 2.45 -2.87
C GLU A 62 4.48 2.50 -4.17
N GLU A 63 3.43 1.68 -4.29
CA GLU A 63 2.63 1.52 -5.51
C GLU A 63 2.07 2.84 -6.05
N ALA A 64 1.68 3.78 -5.18
CA ALA A 64 1.18 5.10 -5.57
C ALA A 64 2.26 5.95 -6.26
N GLN A 65 3.49 5.86 -5.78
CA GLN A 65 4.63 6.55 -6.38
C GLN A 65 5.03 5.89 -7.70
N GLU A 66 5.05 4.56 -7.78
CA GLU A 66 5.32 3.83 -9.03
C GLU A 66 4.29 4.12 -10.12
N ALA A 67 3.00 4.20 -9.76
CA ALA A 67 1.94 4.58 -10.68
C ALA A 67 2.16 5.99 -11.26
N SER A 68 2.75 6.90 -10.48
CA SER A 68 3.08 8.25 -10.92
C SER A 68 4.17 8.28 -12.00
N ASN A 69 5.01 7.24 -12.11
CA ASN A 69 6.01 7.13 -13.20
C ASN A 69 5.35 7.07 -14.59
N LYS A 70 4.15 6.50 -14.70
CA LYS A 70 3.39 6.51 -15.96
C LYS A 70 3.01 7.93 -16.37
N ILE A 71 2.68 8.77 -15.39
CA ILE A 71 2.29 10.15 -15.63
C ILE A 71 3.53 10.98 -15.95
N TYR A 72 4.63 10.79 -15.21
CA TYR A 72 5.92 11.40 -15.48
C TYR A 72 6.37 11.22 -16.94
N ARG A 73 6.33 9.98 -17.46
CA ARG A 73 6.71 9.68 -18.86
C ARG A 73 5.81 10.42 -19.86
N ARG A 74 4.50 10.48 -19.59
CA ARG A 74 3.52 11.17 -20.44
C ARG A 74 3.72 12.69 -20.44
N VAL A 75 4.00 13.28 -19.28
CA VAL A 75 4.26 14.71 -19.13
C VAL A 75 5.53 15.07 -19.91
N ARG A 76 6.63 14.31 -19.72
CA ARG A 76 7.88 14.51 -20.45
C ARG A 76 7.71 14.42 -21.98
N GLU A 77 6.82 13.57 -22.47
CA GLU A 77 6.63 13.40 -23.91
C GLU A 77 5.82 14.57 -24.52
N ARG A 78 4.76 15.01 -23.84
CA ARG A 78 3.68 15.85 -24.41
C ARG A 78 3.54 17.25 -23.82
N HIS A 79 4.07 17.50 -22.62
CA HIS A 79 3.79 18.73 -21.85
C HIS A 79 5.05 19.51 -21.45
N THR A 80 6.23 19.15 -21.96
CA THR A 80 7.49 19.85 -21.68
C THR A 80 8.10 20.46 -22.94
N ARG A 81 8.71 21.64 -22.82
CA ARG A 81 9.53 22.25 -23.85
C ARG A 81 10.77 21.39 -24.11
N LYS A 82 11.04 21.08 -25.39
CA LYS A 82 12.19 20.26 -25.83
C LYS A 82 13.37 21.09 -26.34
N SER A 83 13.50 22.32 -25.84
CA SER A 83 14.57 23.25 -26.25
C SER A 83 15.88 23.02 -25.50
N SER A 84 15.83 22.64 -24.22
CA SER A 84 17.01 22.29 -23.42
C SER A 84 16.61 21.32 -22.30
N ARG A 85 17.57 20.56 -21.77
CA ARG A 85 17.32 19.66 -20.62
C ARG A 85 16.85 20.42 -19.37
N LEU A 86 17.35 21.64 -19.17
CA LEU A 86 16.93 22.51 -18.06
C LEU A 86 15.46 22.87 -18.20
N ASN A 87 15.05 23.38 -19.36
CA ASN A 87 13.66 23.78 -19.61
C ASN A 87 12.71 22.58 -19.55
N THR A 88 13.14 21.41 -20.06
CA THR A 88 12.36 20.17 -19.94
C THR A 88 12.15 19.77 -18.48
N THR A 89 13.19 19.88 -17.64
CA THR A 89 13.12 19.49 -16.23
C THR A 89 12.27 20.47 -15.42
N GLU A 90 12.41 21.77 -15.69
CA GLU A 90 11.57 22.82 -15.10
C GLU A 90 10.08 22.57 -15.37
N ASP A 91 9.70 22.38 -16.63
CA ASP A 91 8.29 22.13 -17.00
C ASP A 91 7.77 20.84 -16.36
N LEU A 92 8.61 19.80 -16.32
CA LEU A 92 8.25 18.52 -15.73
C LEU A 92 7.96 18.66 -14.23
N ILE A 93 8.81 19.38 -13.50
CA ILE A 93 8.60 19.64 -12.07
C ILE A 93 7.33 20.45 -11.86
N HIS A 94 7.12 21.54 -12.61
CA HIS A 94 5.90 22.36 -12.49
C HIS A 94 4.63 21.55 -12.72
N MET A 95 4.60 20.71 -13.76
CA MET A 95 3.46 19.83 -14.05
C MET A 95 3.21 18.80 -12.96
N MET A 96 4.27 18.20 -12.41
CA MET A 96 4.15 17.24 -11.30
C MET A 96 3.66 17.92 -10.01
N LEU A 97 4.13 19.13 -9.72
CA LEU A 97 3.66 19.93 -8.57
C LEU A 97 2.17 20.25 -8.68
N GLN A 98 1.72 20.73 -9.84
CA GLN A 98 0.30 21.00 -10.09
C GLN A 98 -0.55 19.73 -9.95
N GLN A 99 -0.03 18.58 -10.34
CA GLN A 99 -0.74 17.32 -10.19
C GLN A 99 -0.91 16.93 -8.71
N SER A 100 0.12 17.11 -7.89
CA SER A 100 0.12 16.80 -6.45
C SER A 100 -0.59 17.83 -5.57
N ASP A 101 -0.96 18.98 -6.13
CA ASP A 101 -1.62 20.05 -5.39
C ASP A 101 -2.96 19.57 -4.77
N PRO A 102 -3.13 19.64 -3.43
CA PRO A 102 -4.34 19.17 -2.76
C PRO A 102 -5.62 19.93 -3.14
N VAL A 103 -5.52 21.24 -3.36
CA VAL A 103 -6.66 22.10 -3.72
C VAL A 103 -7.13 21.78 -5.12
N ILE A 104 -6.20 21.65 -6.07
CA ILE A 104 -6.50 21.28 -7.45
C ILE A 104 -7.01 19.85 -7.53
N SER A 105 -6.39 18.92 -6.79
CA SER A 105 -6.79 17.51 -6.74
C SER A 105 -8.24 17.36 -6.25
N ARG A 106 -8.59 18.07 -5.17
CA ARG A 106 -9.95 18.10 -4.63
C ARG A 106 -10.96 18.70 -5.63
N ALA A 107 -10.61 19.79 -6.31
CA ALA A 107 -11.50 20.45 -7.26
C ALA A 107 -11.72 19.66 -8.57
N ARG A 108 -10.72 18.89 -9.01
CA ARG A 108 -10.74 18.11 -10.26
C ARG A 108 -11.72 16.93 -10.23
N GLY A 109 -12.03 16.41 -9.04
CA GLY A 109 -12.81 15.18 -8.85
C GLY A 109 -11.99 13.94 -9.17
N LEU A 110 -11.92 13.00 -8.23
CA LEU A 110 -11.20 11.74 -8.39
C LEU A 110 -12.15 10.65 -8.93
N PRO A 111 -11.66 9.73 -9.78
CA PRO A 111 -12.46 8.59 -10.20
C PRO A 111 -12.82 7.72 -8.98
N LYS A 112 -14.07 7.24 -8.93
CA LYS A 112 -14.53 6.36 -7.85
C LYS A 112 -13.81 5.00 -7.92
N SER A 113 -13.25 4.57 -6.80
CA SER A 113 -12.72 3.21 -6.66
C SER A 113 -13.88 2.21 -6.52
N LYS A 114 -13.70 1.00 -7.06
CA LYS A 114 -14.61 -0.12 -6.80
C LYS A 114 -14.23 -0.74 -5.46
N MET A 115 -15.17 -0.82 -4.54
CA MET A 115 -14.99 -1.56 -3.29
C MET A 115 -15.47 -2.99 -3.52
N ASN A 116 -14.57 -3.96 -3.37
CA ASN A 116 -14.93 -5.38 -3.35
C ASN A 116 -15.16 -5.79 -1.89
N GLU A 117 -16.07 -6.74 -1.69
CA GLU A 117 -16.32 -7.31 -0.37
C GLU A 117 -15.08 -8.05 0.15
N LEU A 118 -14.81 -7.90 1.45
CA LEU A 118 -13.70 -8.57 2.12
C LEU A 118 -14.11 -10.01 2.45
N PRO A 119 -13.23 -11.01 2.25
CA PRO A 119 -13.50 -12.39 2.68
C PRO A 119 -13.70 -12.48 4.19
N GLU A 120 -14.58 -13.38 4.63
CA GLU A 120 -14.89 -13.60 6.05
C GLU A 120 -13.63 -13.95 6.87
N ASP A 121 -12.73 -14.76 6.33
CA ASP A 121 -11.46 -15.16 6.97
C ASP A 121 -10.53 -13.97 7.27
N VAL A 122 -10.70 -12.84 6.56
CA VAL A 122 -9.84 -11.66 6.69
C VAL A 122 -10.37 -10.70 7.75
N LEU A 123 -11.69 -10.70 8.02
CA LEU A 123 -12.31 -9.79 8.98
C LEU A 123 -11.70 -9.87 10.39
N PRO A 124 -11.40 -11.06 10.96
CA PRO A 124 -10.77 -11.17 12.28
C PRO A 124 -9.34 -10.60 12.35
N LEU A 125 -8.69 -10.40 11.20
CA LEU A 125 -7.34 -9.86 11.10
C LEU A 125 -7.30 -8.33 11.05
N LEU A 126 -8.46 -7.69 10.87
CA LEU A 126 -8.58 -6.25 10.69
C LEU A 126 -9.29 -5.60 11.88
N ILE A 127 -8.90 -4.36 12.17
CA ILE A 127 -9.65 -3.48 13.06
C ILE A 127 -10.64 -2.74 12.17
N VAL A 128 -11.90 -3.20 12.17
CA VAL A 128 -13.01 -2.51 11.50
C VAL A 128 -13.66 -1.63 12.57
N ASP A 129 -13.74 -0.31 12.32
CA ASP A 129 -14.22 0.72 13.26
C ASP A 129 -15.66 0.51 13.80
N SER A 130 -16.35 -0.58 13.44
CA SER A 130 -17.54 -1.04 14.15
C SER A 130 -17.26 -1.66 15.53
N MET A 131 -16.02 -1.58 16.04
CA MET A 131 -15.58 -2.14 17.33
C MET A 131 -14.87 -1.11 18.22
N ILE A 132 -15.01 0.20 17.96
CA ILE A 132 -14.39 1.30 18.74
C ILE A 132 -15.28 1.80 19.90
N ASP A 133 -16.40 1.14 20.20
CA ASP A 133 -17.34 1.63 21.23
C ASP A 133 -17.35 0.84 22.56
N ASP A 134 -16.37 0.00 22.84
CA ASP A 134 -16.22 -0.62 24.18
C ASP A 134 -14.74 -0.67 24.59
N ASP A 135 -14.27 0.43 25.20
CA ASP A 135 -13.38 0.46 26.37
C ASP A 135 -12.82 1.89 26.56
N GLN A 136 -13.64 2.75 27.17
CA GLN A 136 -13.18 3.79 28.09
C GLN A 136 -13.01 3.18 29.49
#